data_AF-A0AAJ1I1U1-F1
#
_entry.id   AF-A0AAJ1I1U1-F1
#
_cell.length_a   1.000
_cell.length_b   1.000
_cell.length_c   1.000
_cell.angle_alpha   90.00
_cell.angle_beta   90.00
_cell.angle_gamma   90.00
#
_symmetry.space_group_name_H-M   'P 1'
#
loop_
_entity.id
_entity.type
_entity.pdbx_description
1 polymer ?
#
loop_
_entity_poly.entity_id
_entity_poly.type
_entity_poly.pdbx_seq_one_letter_code
_entity_poly.pdbx_strand_id
1 'polypeptide(L)'
;MASDHALQAERLWDLWCALALRHVALGGACACGAGGISLRLEDFELDIVDYLQDGGERCEQPEVAAWFRARPAAGQGAQPLRGLLDALGSDEVPQAVAQWALARLERTLRSFAEVHGGVAS
;
A
#
# COMPACT_ATOMS: atom_id res chain seq x y z
N MET A 1 -13.89 -7.04 19.28
CA MET A 1 -13.34 -5.67 19.20
C MET A 1 -12.30 -5.75 18.11
N ALA A 2 -12.43 -4.97 17.03
CA ALA A 2 -11.39 -4.96 15.99
C ALA A 2 -10.11 -4.36 16.59
N SER A 3 -8.98 -5.02 16.37
CA SER A 3 -7.66 -4.58 16.80
C SER A 3 -7.35 -3.20 16.20
N ASP A 4 -6.58 -2.35 16.90
CA ASP A 4 -6.23 -1.02 16.40
C ASP A 4 -5.59 -1.06 15.00
N HIS A 5 -4.82 -2.12 14.71
CA HIS A 5 -4.22 -2.36 13.39
C HIS A 5 -5.26 -2.71 12.32
N ALA A 6 -6.30 -3.48 12.65
CA ALA A 6 -7.38 -3.81 11.71
C ALA A 6 -8.14 -2.55 11.28
N LEU A 7 -8.45 -1.67 12.25
CA LEU A 7 -9.07 -0.37 11.96
C LEU A 7 -8.16 0.51 11.11
N GLN A 8 -6.85 0.51 11.36
CA GLN A 8 -5.90 1.27 10.57
C GLN A 8 -5.76 0.71 9.15
N ALA A 9 -5.71 -0.62 8.98
CA ALA A 9 -5.65 -1.28 7.68
C ALA A 9 -6.86 -0.93 6.81
N GLU A 10 -8.08 -1.00 7.36
CA GLU A 10 -9.30 -0.62 6.63
C GLU A 10 -9.30 0.87 6.25
N ARG A 11 -8.88 1.78 7.14
CA ARG A 11 -8.76 3.21 6.79
C ARG A 11 -7.78 3.45 5.63
N LEU A 12 -6.67 2.72 5.60
CA LEU A 12 -5.68 2.84 4.51
C LEU A 12 -6.19 2.23 3.21
N TRP A 13 -6.98 1.16 3.29
CA TRP A 13 -7.68 0.61 2.14
C TRP A 13 -8.68 1.62 1.55
N ASP A 14 -9.51 2.25 2.38
CA ASP A 14 -10.44 3.29 1.95
C ASP A 14 -9.73 4.47 1.27
N LEU A 15 -8.60 4.91 1.86
CA LEU A 15 -7.76 5.97 1.29
C LEU A 15 -7.20 5.56 -0.08
N TRP A 16 -6.70 4.33 -0.20
CA TRP A 16 -6.23 3.80 -1.47
C TRP A 16 -7.34 3.74 -2.51
N CYS A 17 -8.52 3.20 -2.17
CA CYS A 17 -9.67 3.15 -3.07
C CYS A 17 -10.07 4.55 -3.57
N ALA A 18 -10.09 5.56 -2.69
CA ALA A 18 -10.38 6.94 -3.07
C ALA A 18 -9.33 7.52 -4.06
N LEU A 19 -8.04 7.24 -3.83
CA LEU A 19 -6.94 7.67 -4.70
C LEU A 19 -6.98 6.95 -6.06
N ALA A 20 -7.19 5.63 -6.04
CA ALA A 20 -7.34 4.78 -7.22
C ALA A 20 -8.49 5.25 -8.12
N LEU A 21 -9.67 5.51 -7.54
CA LEU A 21 -10.82 6.04 -8.26
C LEU A 21 -10.52 7.42 -8.88
N ARG A 22 -9.79 8.29 -8.16
CA ARG A 22 -9.38 9.59 -8.69
C ARG A 22 -8.35 9.46 -9.82
N HIS A 23 -7.45 8.49 -9.74
CA HIS A 23 -6.47 8.19 -10.80
C HIS A 23 -7.16 7.68 -12.07
N VAL A 24 -8.16 6.81 -11.95
CA VAL A 24 -8.98 6.34 -13.09
C VAL A 24 -9.81 7.47 -13.68
N ALA A 25 -10.42 8.32 -12.85
CA ALA A 25 -11.18 9.48 -13.30
C ALA A 25 -10.30 10.54 -13.99
N LEU A 26 -9.06 10.70 -13.52
CA LEU A 26 -8.05 11.56 -14.16
C LEU A 26 -7.37 10.86 -15.34
N GLY A 27 -7.41 9.53 -15.47
CA GLY A 27 -6.78 8.76 -16.56
C GLY A 27 -7.32 9.05 -17.96
N GLY A 28 -8.42 9.81 -18.07
CA GLY A 28 -8.88 10.41 -19.34
C GLY A 28 -8.24 11.78 -19.68
N ALA A 29 -7.56 12.43 -18.74
CA ALA A 29 -7.03 13.80 -18.88
C ALA A 29 -5.65 14.06 -18.21
N CYS A 30 -5.09 13.09 -17.48
CA CYS A 30 -3.80 13.22 -16.82
C CYS A 30 -2.70 12.87 -17.80
N ALA A 31 -1.98 13.89 -18.26
CA ALA A 31 -0.82 13.76 -19.14
C ALA A 31 0.44 13.17 -18.42
N CYS A 32 0.26 12.22 -17.50
CA CYS A 32 1.36 11.37 -17.05
C CYS A 32 1.79 10.36 -18.15
N GLY A 33 1.04 10.29 -19.26
CA GLY A 33 1.40 9.56 -20.46
C GLY A 33 2.30 10.35 -21.43
N ALA A 34 3.47 10.82 -20.99
CA ALA A 34 4.56 11.10 -21.93
C ALA A 34 5.26 9.77 -22.27
N GLY A 35 4.54 8.90 -23.01
CA GLY A 35 5.09 7.64 -23.52
C GLY A 35 4.25 6.39 -23.24
N GLY A 36 3.01 6.32 -23.74
CA GLY A 36 2.34 5.06 -24.12
C GLY A 36 2.09 3.96 -23.07
N ILE A 37 2.51 4.10 -21.82
CA ILE A 37 2.30 3.10 -20.76
C ILE A 37 1.03 3.47 -20.00
N SER A 38 -0.08 2.82 -20.34
CA SER A 38 -1.27 2.80 -19.50
C SER A 38 -0.95 1.94 -18.28
N LEU A 39 -0.34 2.52 -17.24
CA LEU A 39 -0.12 1.82 -15.96
C LEU A 39 -1.48 1.34 -15.44
N ARG A 40 -1.63 0.03 -15.26
CA ARG A 40 -2.86 -0.53 -14.70
C ARG A 40 -2.85 -0.30 -13.20
N LEU A 41 -4.02 -0.12 -12.61
CA LEU A 41 -4.16 -0.01 -11.16
C LEU A 41 -3.47 -1.18 -10.43
N GLU A 42 -3.59 -2.37 -11.01
CA GLU A 42 -2.99 -3.61 -10.53
C GLU A 42 -1.44 -3.56 -10.51
N ASP A 43 -0.81 -2.94 -11.51
CA ASP A 43 0.65 -2.76 -11.55
C ASP A 43 1.11 -1.83 -10.40
N PHE A 44 0.34 -0.79 -10.10
CA PHE A 44 0.65 0.13 -9.01
C PHE A 44 0.44 -0.51 -7.63
N GLU A 45 -0.58 -1.36 -7.48
CA GLU A 45 -0.75 -2.13 -6.24
C GLU A 45 0.43 -3.08 -6.02
N LEU A 46 0.93 -3.72 -7.07
CA LEU A 46 2.14 -4.53 -7.01
C LEU A 46 3.35 -3.68 -6.61
N ASP A 47 3.55 -2.51 -7.21
CA ASP A 47 4.64 -1.59 -6.86
C ASP A 47 4.62 -1.19 -5.37
N ILE A 48 3.43 -0.90 -4.81
CA ILE A 48 3.30 -0.58 -3.38
C ILE A 48 3.68 -1.79 -2.54
N VAL A 49 3.17 -2.97 -2.88
CA VAL A 49 3.41 -4.19 -2.09
C VAL A 49 4.88 -4.60 -2.16
N ASP A 50 5.51 -4.50 -3.32
CA ASP A 50 6.94 -4.78 -3.50
C ASP A 50 7.79 -3.75 -2.76
N TYR A 51 7.42 -2.47 -2.78
CA TYR A 51 8.08 -1.45 -1.97
C TYR A 51 8.05 -1.76 -0.46
N LEU A 52 6.91 -2.25 0.04
CA LEU A 52 6.78 -2.65 1.45
C LEU A 52 7.55 -3.94 1.74
N GLN A 53 7.53 -4.90 0.81
CA GLN A 53 8.27 -6.16 0.90
C GLN A 53 9.78 -5.89 1.00
N ASP A 54 10.36 -5.18 0.03
CA ASP A 54 11.78 -4.84 -0.02
C ASP A 54 12.21 -4.04 1.21
N GLY A 55 11.39 -3.08 1.63
CA GLY A 55 11.65 -2.28 2.83
C GLY A 55 11.61 -3.12 4.10
N GLY A 56 10.69 -4.09 4.17
CA GLY A 56 10.47 -4.96 5.31
C GLY A 56 11.62 -5.94 5.48
N GLU A 57 12.03 -6.60 4.40
CA GLU A 57 13.16 -7.56 4.39
C GLU A 57 14.49 -6.92 4.79
N ARG A 58 14.65 -5.63 4.52
CA ARG A 58 15.84 -4.84 4.87
C ARG A 58 15.69 -4.05 6.17
N CYS A 59 14.57 -4.20 6.87
CA CYS A 59 14.31 -3.50 8.11
C CYS A 59 15.32 -3.93 9.19
N GLU A 60 15.82 -2.97 9.96
CA GLU A 60 16.74 -3.23 11.07
C GLU A 60 16.04 -3.95 12.24
N GLN A 61 14.71 -3.94 12.25
CA GLN A 61 13.92 -4.70 13.21
C GLN A 61 13.82 -6.17 12.78
N PRO A 62 14.39 -7.12 13.55
CA PRO A 62 14.48 -8.52 13.14
C PRO A 62 13.11 -9.18 12.99
N GLU A 63 12.14 -8.79 13.79
CA GLU A 63 10.76 -9.30 13.73
C GLU A 63 10.06 -8.90 12.42
N VAL A 64 10.22 -7.64 12.01
CA VAL A 64 9.73 -7.12 10.73
C VAL A 64 10.39 -7.85 9.57
N ALA A 65 11.72 -7.92 9.57
CA ALA A 65 12.47 -8.59 8.51
C ALA A 65 12.14 -10.08 8.40
N ALA A 66 11.99 -10.78 9.53
CA ALA A 66 11.62 -12.19 9.54
C ALA A 66 10.21 -12.42 8.97
N TRP A 67 9.24 -11.58 9.34
CA TRP A 67 7.87 -11.69 8.84
C TRP A 67 7.80 -11.48 7.33
N PHE A 68 8.44 -10.42 6.81
CA PHE A 68 8.45 -10.15 5.38
C PHE A 68 9.20 -11.23 4.59
N ARG A 69 10.35 -11.74 5.08
CA ARG A 69 11.07 -12.85 4.42
C ARG A 69 10.30 -14.18 4.41
N ALA A 70 9.47 -14.42 5.43
CA ALA A 70 8.65 -15.63 5.50
C ALA A 70 7.38 -15.54 4.63
N ARG A 71 6.98 -14.32 4.25
CA ARG A 71 5.84 -14.08 3.38
C ARG A 71 6.19 -14.46 1.93
N PRO A 72 5.29 -15.14 1.20
CA PRO A 72 5.48 -15.33 -0.23
C PRO A 72 5.49 -13.97 -0.95
N ALA A 73 6.33 -13.84 -1.97
CA ALA A 73 6.33 -12.65 -2.84
C ALA A 73 4.90 -12.39 -3.36
N ALA A 74 4.55 -11.12 -3.51
CA ALA A 74 3.26 -10.75 -4.05
C ALA A 74 3.11 -11.31 -5.47
N GLY A 75 2.23 -12.30 -5.63
CA GLY A 75 1.87 -12.79 -6.95
C GLY A 75 0.93 -11.82 -7.66
N GLN A 76 0.69 -12.07 -8.95
CA GLN A 76 -0.32 -11.40 -9.78
C GLN A 76 -1.76 -11.80 -9.38
N GLY A 77 -2.08 -11.71 -8.08
CA GLY A 77 -3.45 -11.87 -7.58
C GLY A 77 -4.25 -10.61 -7.86
N ALA A 78 -5.58 -10.73 -7.91
CA ALA A 78 -6.46 -9.63 -8.32
C ALA A 78 -6.42 -8.37 -7.42
N GLN A 79 -5.91 -8.48 -6.18
CA GLN A 79 -5.83 -7.37 -5.20
C GLN A 79 -4.66 -7.58 -4.21
N PRO A 80 -3.40 -7.45 -4.65
CA PRO A 80 -2.23 -7.75 -3.82
C PRO A 80 -2.15 -6.83 -2.58
N LEU A 81 -2.57 -5.56 -2.72
CA LEU A 81 -2.58 -4.62 -1.60
C LEU A 81 -3.65 -4.95 -0.57
N ARG A 82 -4.86 -5.34 -1.01
CA ARG A 82 -5.93 -5.80 -0.10
C ARG A 82 -5.47 -6.99 0.72
N GLY A 83 -4.89 -8.01 0.07
CA GLY A 83 -4.39 -9.20 0.75
C GLY A 83 -3.30 -8.89 1.78
N LEU A 84 -2.43 -7.91 1.51
CA LEU A 84 -1.44 -7.44 2.49
C LEU A 84 -2.10 -6.75 3.68
N LEU A 85 -3.05 -5.85 3.45
CA LEU A 85 -3.75 -5.13 4.51
C LEU A 85 -4.58 -6.06 5.39
N ASP A 86 -5.27 -7.05 4.80
CA ASP A 86 -6.01 -8.06 5.55
C ASP A 86 -5.06 -8.89 6.44
N ALA A 87 -3.87 -9.25 5.94
CA ALA A 87 -2.86 -9.92 6.74
C ALA A 87 -2.39 -9.02 7.91
N LEU A 88 -2.04 -7.76 7.64
CA LEU A 88 -1.58 -6.80 8.67
C LEU A 88 -2.66 -6.44 9.70
N GLY A 89 -3.93 -6.57 9.33
CA GLY A 89 -5.07 -6.39 10.23
C GLY A 89 -5.37 -7.60 11.11
N SER A 90 -4.76 -8.76 10.85
CA SER A 90 -4.93 -9.96 11.67
C SER A 90 -4.19 -9.84 13.00
N ASP A 91 -4.79 -10.36 14.07
CA ASP A 91 -4.14 -10.48 15.39
C ASP A 91 -2.97 -11.48 15.40
N GLU A 92 -2.81 -12.28 14.33
CA GLU A 92 -1.67 -13.18 14.15
C GLU A 92 -0.38 -12.45 13.75
N VAL A 93 -0.50 -11.21 13.26
CA VAL A 93 0.67 -10.42 12.86
C VAL A 93 1.25 -9.72 14.08
N PRO A 94 2.58 -9.80 14.30
CA PRO A 94 3.20 -9.09 15.40
C PRO A 94 2.95 -7.59 15.31
N GLN A 95 2.70 -6.96 16.46
CA GLN A 95 2.38 -5.54 16.54
C GLN A 95 3.46 -4.66 15.89
N ALA A 96 4.75 -4.98 16.04
CA ALA A 96 5.83 -4.23 15.42
C ALA A 96 5.77 -4.26 13.89
N VAL A 97 5.36 -5.40 13.30
CA VAL A 97 5.19 -5.57 11.85
C VAL A 97 4.04 -4.70 11.35
N ALA A 98 2.87 -4.81 12.01
CA ALA A 98 1.69 -4.04 11.65
C ALA A 98 1.96 -2.53 11.75
N GLN A 99 2.55 -2.07 12.86
CA GLN A 99 2.89 -0.66 13.05
C GLN A 99 3.88 -0.15 12.00
N TRP A 100 4.94 -0.92 11.71
CA TRP A 100 5.94 -0.53 10.71
C TRP A 100 5.33 -0.42 9.31
N ALA A 101 4.58 -1.45 8.88
CA ALA A 101 4.03 -1.53 7.54
C ALA A 101 2.92 -0.49 7.30
N LEU A 102 1.97 -0.37 8.24
CA LEU A 102 0.85 0.55 8.13
C LEU A 102 1.30 2.01 8.16
N ALA A 103 2.26 2.37 9.04
CA ALA A 103 2.81 3.73 9.07
C ALA A 103 3.53 4.10 7.76
N ARG A 104 4.22 3.12 7.14
CA ARG A 104 4.94 3.35 5.90
C ARG A 104 3.99 3.48 4.71
N LEU A 105 2.96 2.63 4.64
CA LEU A 105 1.91 2.72 3.63
C LEU A 105 1.16 4.06 3.74
N GLU A 106 0.79 4.49 4.95
CA GLU A 106 0.14 5.78 5.17
C GLU A 106 0.96 6.94 4.58
N ARG A 107 2.27 6.96 4.84
CA ARG A 107 3.17 8.00 4.32
C ARG A 107 3.25 7.97 2.80
N THR A 108 3.31 6.78 2.19
CA THR A 108 3.30 6.62 0.72
C THR A 108 2.00 7.16 0.13
N LEU A 109 0.85 6.75 0.66
CA LEU A 109 -0.47 7.18 0.16
C LEU A 109 -0.69 8.69 0.36
N ARG A 110 -0.27 9.26 1.49
CA ARG A 110 -0.35 10.71 1.72
C ARG A 110 0.53 11.50 0.75
N SER A 111 1.78 11.08 0.55
CA SER A 111 2.68 11.73 -0.40
C SER A 111 2.12 11.68 -1.82
N PHE A 112 1.54 10.54 -2.21
CA PHE A 112 0.86 10.42 -3.50
C PHE A 112 -0.36 11.36 -3.60
N ALA A 113 -1.17 11.42 -2.55
CA ALA A 113 -2.31 12.32 -2.47
C ALA A 113 -1.91 13.80 -2.59
N GLU A 114 -0.77 14.21 -2.03
CA GLU A 114 -0.24 15.57 -2.12
C GLU A 114 0.21 15.91 -3.54
N VAL A 115 0.96 15.01 -4.20
CA VAL A 115 1.47 15.20 -5.56
C VAL A 115 0.33 15.29 -6.59
N HIS A 116 -0.73 14.49 -6.43
CA HIS A 116 -1.88 14.47 -7.34
C HIS A 116 -3.05 15.35 -6.90
N GLY A 117 -3.01 15.84 -5.66
CA GLY A 117 -4.07 16.62 -5.05
C GLY A 117 -3.82 18.11 -5.08
N GLY A 118 -2.63 18.56 -5.50
CA GLY A 118 -2.24 19.96 -5.61
C GLY A 118 -2.87 20.77 -4.50
N VAL A 119 -2.26 20.74 -3.30
CA VAL A 119 -2.77 21.45 -2.12
C VAL A 119 -3.27 22.83 -2.53
N ALA A 120 -4.59 22.97 -2.65
CA ALA A 120 -5.25 24.23 -2.47
C ALA A 120 -5.12 24.48 -0.97
N SER A 121 -4.10 25.28 -0.63
CA SER A 121 -4.01 25.96 0.66
C SER A 121 -5.28 26.76 0.94
#